data_AF-G7YYP9-F1
#
_entry.id   AF-G7YYP9-F1
#
_cell.length_a   1.000
_cell.length_b   1.000
_cell.length_c   1.000
_cell.angle_alpha   90.00
_cell.angle_beta   90.00
_cell.angle_gamma   90.00
#
_symmetry.space_group_name_H-M   'P 1'
#
loop_
_entity.id
_entity.type
_entity.pdbx_description
1 polymer ?
#
loop_
_entity_poly.entity_id
_entity_poly.type
_entity_poly.pdbx_seq_one_letter_code
_entity_poly.pdbx_strand_id
1 'polypeptide(L)'
;MGINGEYDQVAYYGRGPGENYADSQQANIIDIWRSTVDAMFENYPFPQNNGNRQHVRWTALTNRHGNGLLVVPQRPINFSAWHYTQENIHAAQHCNELQRSDDITLNLDHQLLGLGSNSWGSEVLDSWRVWFRDFSYGFTLLPVSGGEATAQSLASYEFGAGFFSTNLHSENKQ
;
A
#
# COMPACT_ATOMS: atom_id res chain seq x y z
N MET A 1 8.72 -0.20 2.05
CA MET A 1 9.72 0.86 2.28
C MET A 1 9.37 1.63 3.55
N GLY A 2 10.33 2.14 4.30
CA GLY A 2 10.07 3.00 5.47
C GLY A 2 9.85 4.46 5.04
N ILE A 3 8.84 5.11 5.61
CA ILE A 3 8.59 6.55 5.48
C ILE A 3 8.43 7.18 6.88
N ASN A 4 8.56 8.50 6.97
CA ASN A 4 8.42 9.24 8.22
C ASN A 4 7.09 8.90 8.93
N GLY A 5 7.17 8.48 10.19
CA GLY A 5 6.00 8.09 10.98
C GLY A 5 4.98 9.18 11.27
N GLU A 6 5.31 10.45 11.06
CA GLU A 6 4.35 11.56 11.17
C GLU A 6 3.34 11.59 10.02
N TYR A 7 3.57 10.85 8.92
CA TYR A 7 2.68 10.80 7.76
C TYR A 7 1.52 9.82 7.94
N ASP A 8 0.83 9.93 9.08
CA ASP A 8 -0.16 8.96 9.56
C ASP A 8 -1.58 9.15 8.98
N GLN A 9 -1.86 10.29 8.33
CA GLN A 9 -3.14 10.54 7.66
C GLN A 9 -3.12 9.96 6.26
N VAL A 10 -4.03 9.05 5.97
CA VAL A 10 -4.10 8.34 4.69
C VAL A 10 -5.33 8.79 3.91
N ALA A 11 -5.12 9.19 2.65
CA ALA A 11 -6.17 9.27 1.66
C ALA A 11 -5.81 8.42 0.44
N TYR A 12 -6.77 7.75 -0.18
CA TYR A 12 -6.51 6.96 -1.37
C TYR A 12 -7.74 6.84 -2.26
N TYR A 13 -7.52 6.72 -3.57
CA TYR A 13 -8.55 6.36 -4.53
C TYR A 13 -8.40 4.91 -4.95
N GLY A 14 -9.29 4.04 -4.47
CA GLY A 14 -9.20 2.60 -4.67
C GLY A 14 -10.30 1.84 -3.95
N ARG A 15 -10.13 0.52 -3.79
CA ARG A 15 -11.11 -0.31 -3.07
C ARG A 15 -11.08 -0.09 -1.57
N GLY A 16 -12.25 0.15 -0.98
CA GLY A 16 -12.43 0.28 0.47
C GLY A 16 -13.91 0.19 0.87
N PRO A 17 -14.23 0.46 2.15
CA PRO A 17 -13.33 1.02 3.17
C PRO A 17 -12.40 0.01 3.86
N GLY A 18 -12.75 -1.27 3.84
CA GLY A 18 -12.05 -2.33 4.57
C GLY A 18 -10.87 -2.93 3.80
N GLU A 19 -10.16 -3.84 4.46
CA GLU A 19 -9.13 -4.62 3.78
C GLU A 19 -9.73 -5.54 2.71
N ASN A 20 -8.96 -5.79 1.66
CA ASN A 20 -9.40 -6.61 0.54
C ASN A 20 -8.23 -7.32 -0.14
N TYR A 21 -8.53 -8.50 -0.70
CA TYR A 21 -7.62 -9.36 -1.44
C TYR A 21 -8.32 -9.91 -2.67
N ALA A 22 -7.56 -10.46 -3.62
CA ALA A 22 -8.09 -10.79 -4.94
C ALA A 22 -9.32 -11.72 -4.90
N ASP A 23 -9.34 -12.66 -3.95
CA ASP A 23 -10.43 -13.60 -3.68
C ASP A 23 -11.42 -13.13 -2.59
N SER A 24 -11.20 -11.96 -1.97
CA SER A 24 -12.03 -11.36 -0.93
C SER A 24 -12.09 -9.82 -1.06
N GLN A 25 -12.78 -9.34 -2.11
CA GLN A 25 -12.85 -7.91 -2.44
C GLN A 25 -14.25 -7.38 -2.76
N GLN A 26 -15.26 -8.25 -2.88
CA GLN A 26 -16.58 -7.88 -3.41
C GLN A 26 -17.35 -6.88 -2.51
N ALA A 27 -17.07 -6.87 -1.21
CA ALA A 27 -17.66 -5.93 -0.27
C ALA A 27 -17.09 -4.51 -0.36
N ASN A 28 -15.95 -4.33 -1.06
CA ASN A 28 -15.23 -3.07 -1.13
C ASN A 28 -15.42 -2.39 -2.50
N ILE A 29 -16.03 -1.20 -2.50
CA ILE A 29 -16.26 -0.39 -3.71
C ILE A 29 -15.06 0.51 -4.01
N ILE A 30 -14.95 1.01 -5.24
CA ILE A 30 -13.93 1.99 -5.62
C ILE A 30 -14.45 3.40 -5.34
N ASP A 31 -13.80 4.09 -4.41
CA ASP A 31 -14.07 5.50 -4.09
C ASP A 31 -12.82 6.13 -3.46
N ILE A 32 -12.92 7.41 -3.09
CA ILE A 32 -11.91 8.13 -2.32
C ILE A 32 -12.17 7.91 -0.83
N TRP A 33 -11.22 7.26 -0.17
CA TRP A 33 -11.29 6.91 1.24
C TRP A 33 -10.30 7.72 2.05
N ARG A 34 -10.66 7.98 3.31
CA ARG A 34 -9.81 8.64 4.31
C ARG A 34 -9.69 7.74 5.53
N SER A 35 -8.49 7.64 6.08
CA SER A 35 -8.20 6.83 7.25
C SER A 35 -6.92 7.33 7.93
N THR A 36 -6.46 6.58 8.93
CA THR A 36 -5.11 6.70 9.48
C THR A 36 -4.37 5.37 9.31
N VAL A 37 -3.05 5.38 9.39
CA VAL A 37 -2.25 4.14 9.36
C VAL A 37 -2.70 3.17 10.46
N ASP A 38 -2.93 3.68 11.68
CA ASP A 38 -3.42 2.87 12.80
C ASP A 38 -4.83 2.28 12.52
N ALA A 39 -5.74 3.05 11.93
CA ALA A 39 -7.10 2.59 11.64
C ALA A 39 -7.18 1.60 10.47
N MET A 40 -6.15 1.54 9.64
CA MET A 40 -6.02 0.56 8.56
C MET A 40 -5.45 -0.78 9.01
N PHE A 41 -4.84 -0.84 10.19
CA PHE A 41 -4.24 -2.06 10.75
C PHE A 41 -5.28 -2.90 11.47
N GLU A 42 -5.43 -4.17 11.07
CA GLU A 42 -6.33 -5.11 11.72
C GLU A 42 -5.59 -5.91 12.79
N ASN A 43 -6.08 -5.83 14.04
CA ASN A 43 -5.46 -6.49 15.19
C ASN A 43 -5.93 -7.95 15.32
N TYR A 44 -5.51 -8.78 14.37
CA TYR A 44 -5.75 -10.22 14.43
C TYR A 44 -5.12 -10.85 15.70
N PRO A 45 -5.78 -11.83 16.37
CA PRO A 45 -5.27 -12.46 17.59
C PRO A 45 -3.88 -13.07 17.43
N PHE A 46 -3.62 -13.66 16.26
CA PHE A 46 -2.28 -14.05 15.81
C PHE A 46 -1.87 -13.03 14.73
N PRO A 47 -0.87 -12.16 15.00
CA PRO A 47 -0.44 -11.15 14.05
C PRO A 47 -0.07 -11.76 12.68
N GLN A 48 -0.53 -11.10 11.62
CA GLN A 48 -0.38 -11.57 10.25
C GLN A 48 -0.48 -10.39 9.26
N ASN A 49 -0.19 -10.64 7.98
CA ASN A 49 -0.36 -9.65 6.91
C ASN A 49 -1.81 -9.17 6.87
N ASN A 50 -2.01 -7.85 6.87
CA ASN A 50 -3.33 -7.23 6.94
C ASN A 50 -3.32 -5.82 6.31
N GLY A 51 -4.50 -5.20 6.22
CA GLY A 51 -4.66 -3.80 5.86
C GLY A 51 -4.54 -3.51 4.37
N ASN A 52 -4.44 -4.54 3.51
CA ASN A 52 -4.31 -4.36 2.08
C ASN A 52 -5.49 -3.64 1.45
N ARG A 53 -5.23 -2.75 0.48
CA ARG A 53 -6.22 -2.09 -0.37
C ARG A 53 -5.86 -2.31 -1.83
N GLN A 54 -6.78 -2.82 -2.63
CA GLN A 54 -6.55 -3.12 -4.05
C GLN A 54 -7.02 -2.00 -4.98
N HIS A 55 -6.54 -2.08 -6.23
CA HIS A 55 -6.92 -1.20 -7.34
C HIS A 55 -6.72 0.30 -7.03
N VAL A 56 -5.67 0.61 -6.29
CA VAL A 56 -5.35 1.96 -5.86
C VAL A 56 -4.70 2.72 -7.00
N ARG A 57 -5.31 3.86 -7.34
CA ARG A 57 -4.94 4.74 -8.44
C ARG A 57 -4.09 5.92 -7.99
N TRP A 58 -4.21 6.28 -6.71
CA TRP A 58 -3.26 7.13 -6.00
C TRP A 58 -3.47 6.92 -4.49
N THR A 59 -2.42 7.15 -3.71
CA THR A 59 -2.52 7.26 -2.24
C THR A 59 -1.62 8.39 -1.74
N ALA A 60 -2.11 9.14 -0.77
CA ALA A 60 -1.37 10.18 -0.08
C ALA A 60 -1.27 9.82 1.41
N LEU A 61 -0.05 9.85 1.93
CA LEU A 61 0.26 9.74 3.36
C LEU A 61 0.81 11.09 3.80
N THR A 62 0.11 11.77 4.70
CA THR A 62 0.43 13.13 5.13
C THR A 62 0.39 13.25 6.64
N ASN A 63 1.08 14.24 7.18
CA ASN A 63 0.86 14.65 8.55
C ASN A 63 -0.42 15.50 8.68
N ARG A 64 -0.81 15.81 9.91
CA ARG A 64 -1.95 16.70 10.22
C ARG A 64 -1.88 18.11 9.59
N HIS A 65 -0.71 18.53 9.12
CA HIS A 65 -0.51 19.82 8.44
C HIS A 65 -0.66 19.70 6.91
N GLY A 66 -0.97 18.51 6.40
CA GLY A 66 -1.16 18.24 4.97
C GLY A 66 0.14 18.11 4.18
N ASN A 67 1.28 17.98 4.86
CA ASN A 67 2.58 17.72 4.23
C ASN A 67 2.87 16.22 4.23
N GLY A 68 3.36 15.69 3.12
CA GLY A 68 3.75 14.29 3.07
C GLY A 68 4.09 13.78 1.69
N LEU A 69 3.72 12.53 1.44
CA LEU A 69 4.06 11.77 0.24
C LEU A 69 2.80 11.40 -0.53
N LEU A 70 2.78 11.70 -1.82
CA LEU A 70 1.82 11.20 -2.79
C LEU A 70 2.47 10.12 -3.65
N VAL A 71 1.78 9.00 -3.79
CA VAL A 71 2.14 7.89 -4.68
C VAL A 71 1.15 7.85 -5.84
N VAL A 72 1.66 7.97 -7.07
CA VAL A 72 0.87 7.85 -8.31
C VAL A 72 1.44 6.70 -9.15
N PRO A 73 0.81 5.52 -9.13
CA PRO A 73 1.26 4.38 -9.91
C PRO A 73 0.92 4.49 -11.40
N GLN A 74 1.74 3.89 -12.25
CA GLN A 74 1.50 3.84 -13.71
C GLN A 74 0.26 3.00 -14.07
N ARG A 75 -0.08 2.02 -13.23
CA ARG A 75 -1.28 1.17 -13.30
C ARG A 75 -1.78 0.94 -11.88
N PRO A 76 -3.07 0.66 -11.64
CA PRO A 76 -3.56 0.43 -10.29
C PRO A 76 -2.75 -0.64 -9.54
N ILE A 77 -2.38 -0.35 -8.29
CA ILE A 77 -1.59 -1.24 -7.42
C ILE A 77 -2.41 -1.69 -6.21
N ASN A 78 -1.80 -2.55 -5.39
CA ASN A 78 -2.22 -2.79 -4.02
C ASN A 78 -1.32 -1.98 -3.09
N PHE A 79 -1.87 -1.52 -1.95
CA PHE A 79 -1.05 -0.88 -0.93
C PHE A 79 -1.49 -1.27 0.48
N SER A 80 -0.54 -1.24 1.40
CA SER A 80 -0.78 -1.26 2.85
C SER A 80 0.23 -0.36 3.54
N ALA A 81 -0.11 0.10 4.74
CA ALA A 81 0.74 0.95 5.56
C ALA A 81 0.65 0.48 7.02
N TRP A 82 1.78 0.30 7.69
CA TRP A 82 1.85 -0.20 9.07
C TRP A 82 2.83 0.60 9.92
N HIS A 83 2.52 0.81 11.19
CA HIS A 83 3.52 1.23 12.20
C HIS A 83 4.32 0.04 12.74
N TYR A 84 4.47 -1.02 11.97
CA TYR A 84 5.22 -2.22 12.33
C TYR A 84 6.06 -2.64 11.13
N THR A 85 7.20 -3.26 11.39
CA THR A 85 7.98 -3.88 10.30
C THR A 85 7.38 -5.23 9.93
N GLN A 86 7.66 -5.69 8.71
CA GLN A 86 7.22 -7.02 8.27
C GLN A 86 7.81 -8.11 9.18
N GLU A 87 9.06 -7.96 9.61
CA GLU A 87 9.74 -8.89 10.51
C GLU A 87 9.07 -8.94 11.88
N ASN A 88 8.62 -7.78 12.41
CA ASN A 88 7.92 -7.74 13.68
C ASN A 88 6.54 -8.41 13.60
N ILE A 89 5.75 -8.14 12.55
CA ILE A 89 4.46 -8.80 12.33
C ILE A 89 4.65 -10.31 12.18
N HIS A 90 5.69 -10.74 11.44
CA HIS A 90 5.96 -12.15 11.22
C HIS A 90 6.42 -12.89 12.49
N ALA A 91 7.20 -12.24 13.35
CA ALA A 91 7.75 -12.85 14.55
C ALA A 91 6.77 -12.93 15.72
N ALA A 92 5.83 -11.98 15.83
CA ALA A 92 4.88 -11.91 16.93
C ALA A 92 3.84 -13.03 16.86
N GLN A 93 3.63 -13.73 17.97
CA GLN A 93 2.59 -14.76 18.11
C GLN A 93 1.31 -14.22 18.76
N HIS A 94 1.42 -13.07 19.43
CA HIS A 94 0.33 -12.40 20.10
C HIS A 94 0.38 -10.88 19.88
N CYS A 95 -0.78 -10.22 19.88
CA CYS A 95 -0.88 -8.78 19.57
C CYS A 95 -0.09 -7.88 20.55
N ASN A 96 0.12 -8.31 21.79
CA ASN A 96 0.91 -7.59 22.79
C ASN A 96 2.44 -7.68 22.58
N GLU A 97 2.90 -8.53 21.64
CA GLU A 97 4.30 -8.65 21.26
C GLU A 97 4.67 -7.73 20.08
N LEU A 98 3.67 -7.11 19.44
CA LEU A 98 3.89 -6.13 18.38
C LEU A 98 4.60 -4.89 18.94
N GLN A 99 5.66 -4.47 18.26
CA GLN A 99 6.50 -3.35 18.66
C GLN A 99 6.35 -2.24 17.63
N ARG A 100 5.65 -1.18 18.03
CA ARG A 100 5.42 -0.03 17.16
C ARG A 100 6.74 0.60 16.75
N SER A 101 6.91 0.83 15.45
CA SER A 101 8.04 1.53 14.86
C SER A 101 7.81 3.04 14.83
N ASP A 102 8.90 3.80 14.90
CA ASP A 102 8.88 5.25 14.69
C ASP A 102 8.60 5.62 13.22
N ASP A 103 8.81 4.68 12.29
CA ASP A 103 8.52 4.84 10.87
C ASP A 103 7.22 4.11 10.48
N ILE A 104 6.68 4.49 9.32
CA ILE A 104 5.61 3.75 8.65
C ILE A 104 6.22 2.84 7.58
N THR A 105 5.93 1.55 7.64
CA THR A 105 6.19 0.59 6.56
C THR A 105 5.11 0.75 5.50
N LEU A 106 5.46 1.33 4.35
CA LEU A 106 4.61 1.46 3.16
C LEU A 106 4.92 0.35 2.16
N ASN A 107 3.90 -0.45 1.81
CA ASN A 107 3.98 -1.52 0.80
C ASN A 107 3.24 -1.09 -0.47
N LEU A 108 3.86 -1.29 -1.64
CA LEU A 108 3.35 -0.88 -2.95
C LEU A 108 3.51 -2.06 -3.92
N ASP A 109 2.45 -2.84 -4.05
CA ASP A 109 2.53 -4.17 -4.65
C ASP A 109 1.79 -4.24 -5.98
N HIS A 110 2.44 -4.78 -7.01
CA HIS A 110 1.78 -5.04 -8.30
C HIS A 110 0.65 -6.06 -8.15
N GLN A 111 0.93 -7.17 -7.47
CA GLN A 111 0.01 -8.26 -7.21
C GLN A 111 0.30 -8.87 -5.84
N LEU A 112 -0.75 -9.39 -5.20
CA LEU A 112 -0.67 -10.17 -3.98
C LEU A 112 -1.42 -11.48 -4.19
N LEU A 113 -0.96 -12.53 -3.51
CA LEU A 113 -1.62 -13.82 -3.51
C LEU A 113 -3.02 -13.68 -2.87
N GLY A 114 -4.00 -14.45 -3.36
CA GLY A 114 -5.28 -14.61 -2.65
C GLY A 114 -5.09 -15.20 -1.24
N LEU A 115 -6.10 -15.05 -0.40
CA LEU A 115 -6.11 -15.57 0.97
C LEU A 115 -6.23 -17.10 1.01
N GLY A 116 -7.14 -17.66 0.21
CA GLY A 116 -7.51 -19.07 0.29
C GLY A 116 -8.13 -19.44 1.65
N SER A 117 -8.04 -20.73 2.01
CA SER A 117 -8.53 -21.24 3.30
C SER A 117 -7.70 -22.43 3.82
N ASN A 118 -6.39 -22.42 3.53
CA ASN A 118 -5.47 -23.55 3.77
C ASN A 118 -5.16 -23.83 5.26
N SER A 119 -5.90 -23.21 6.19
CA SER A 119 -5.86 -23.58 7.61
C SER A 119 -6.65 -24.85 7.91
N TRP A 120 -7.68 -25.15 7.10
CA TRP A 120 -8.47 -26.38 7.23
C TRP A 120 -9.13 -26.82 5.90
N GLY A 121 -8.83 -26.16 4.80
CA GLY A 121 -9.51 -26.35 3.52
C GLY A 121 -8.59 -26.19 2.31
N SER A 122 -9.05 -25.42 1.32
CA SER A 122 -8.39 -25.28 0.02
C SER A 122 -7.24 -24.30 0.08
N GLU A 123 -6.17 -24.61 -0.65
CA GLU A 123 -5.20 -23.59 -1.06
C GLU A 123 -5.87 -22.52 -1.93
N VAL A 124 -5.12 -21.45 -2.22
CA VAL A 124 -5.53 -20.38 -3.13
C VAL A 124 -5.84 -20.97 -4.51
N LEU A 125 -7.03 -20.67 -5.03
CA LEU A 125 -7.44 -21.11 -6.37
C LEU A 125 -6.53 -20.51 -7.44
N ASP A 126 -6.29 -21.24 -8.53
CA ASP A 126 -5.40 -20.80 -9.62
C ASP A 126 -5.78 -19.44 -10.23
N SER A 127 -7.08 -19.10 -10.22
CA SER A 127 -7.59 -17.79 -10.66
C SER A 127 -7.06 -16.60 -9.84
N TRP A 128 -6.61 -16.86 -8.60
CA TRP A 128 -6.13 -15.85 -7.64
C TRP A 128 -4.66 -16.07 -7.26
N ARG A 129 -3.97 -16.97 -7.96
CA ARG A 129 -2.55 -17.25 -7.75
C ARG A 129 -1.67 -16.26 -8.50
N VAL A 130 -0.63 -15.78 -7.82
CA VAL A 130 0.45 -15.02 -8.47
C VAL A 130 1.49 -16.01 -8.99
N TRP A 131 1.75 -15.98 -10.29
CA TRP A 131 2.69 -16.88 -10.95
C TRP A 131 4.02 -16.16 -11.22
N PHE A 132 5.13 -16.89 -11.12
CA PHE A 132 6.44 -16.38 -11.50
C PHE A 132 6.52 -16.19 -13.02
N ARG A 133 6.28 -14.96 -13.45
CA ARG A 133 6.33 -14.52 -14.85
C ARG A 133 6.98 -13.14 -14.90
N ASP A 134 7.55 -12.80 -16.05
CA ASP A 134 8.11 -11.48 -16.26
C ASP A 134 7.02 -10.41 -16.06
N PHE A 135 7.36 -9.36 -15.32
CA PHE A 135 6.46 -8.25 -15.05
C PHE A 135 7.22 -6.94 -14.94
N SER A 136 6.51 -5.83 -15.14
CA SER A 136 7.01 -4.48 -14.93
C SER A 136 5.91 -3.63 -14.32
N TYR A 137 6.24 -2.88 -13.27
CA TYR A 137 5.37 -1.85 -12.73
C TYR A 137 6.22 -0.71 -12.19
N GLY A 138 5.63 0.46 -12.09
CA GLY A 138 6.31 1.65 -11.62
C GLY A 138 5.33 2.63 -11.03
N PHE A 139 5.84 3.55 -10.23
CA PHE A 139 5.08 4.60 -9.60
C PHE A 139 5.94 5.84 -9.45
N THR A 140 5.26 6.98 -9.35
CA THR A 140 5.86 8.27 -9.07
C THR A 140 5.63 8.61 -7.62
N LEU A 141 6.69 9.08 -6.96
CA LEU A 141 6.65 9.63 -5.61
C LEU A 141 6.77 11.14 -5.70
N LEU A 142 5.81 11.86 -5.11
CA LEU A 142 5.78 13.32 -5.10
C LEU A 142 5.65 13.82 -3.66
N PRO A 143 6.42 14.84 -3.27
CA PRO A 143 6.06 15.58 -2.07
C PRO A 143 4.71 16.28 -2.30
N VAL A 144 3.85 16.27 -1.29
CA VAL A 144 2.59 17.01 -1.31
C VAL A 144 2.51 17.95 -0.10
N SER A 145 1.91 19.11 -0.32
CA SER A 145 1.55 20.10 0.71
C SER A 145 0.10 20.53 0.52
N GLY A 146 -0.63 20.77 1.60
CA GLY A 146 -2.05 21.15 1.53
C GLY A 146 -3.03 19.98 1.51
N GLY A 147 -2.56 18.77 1.79
CA GLY A 147 -3.39 17.59 2.04
C GLY A 147 -4.01 16.97 0.79
N GLU A 148 -5.14 16.29 0.99
CA GLU A 148 -5.77 15.42 -0.01
C GLU A 148 -6.24 16.14 -1.27
N ALA A 149 -6.86 17.32 -1.17
CA ALA A 149 -7.38 18.02 -2.35
C ALA A 149 -6.24 18.36 -3.34
N THR A 150 -5.09 18.78 -2.82
CA THR A 150 -3.87 18.95 -3.61
C THR A 150 -3.40 17.60 -4.17
N ALA A 151 -3.41 16.55 -3.36
CA ALA A 151 -3.01 15.21 -3.80
C ALA A 151 -3.88 14.70 -4.97
N GLN A 152 -5.20 14.87 -4.91
CA GLN A 152 -6.12 14.47 -5.97
C GLN A 152 -5.89 15.26 -7.26
N SER A 153 -5.62 16.57 -7.15
CA SER A 153 -5.28 17.43 -8.28
C SER A 153 -3.96 17.00 -8.94
N LEU A 154 -2.91 16.80 -8.13
CA LEU A 154 -1.60 16.33 -8.60
C LEU A 154 -1.65 14.92 -9.19
N ALA A 155 -2.46 14.03 -8.63
CA ALA A 155 -2.64 12.67 -9.13
C ALA A 155 -3.32 12.63 -10.52
N SER A 156 -4.07 13.68 -10.86
CA SER A 156 -4.70 13.82 -12.18
C SER A 156 -3.79 14.52 -13.20
N TYR A 157 -2.60 14.98 -12.77
CA TYR A 157 -1.67 15.69 -13.63
C TYR A 157 -0.86 14.72 -14.48
N GLU A 158 -0.87 14.91 -15.79
CA GLU A 158 0.06 14.21 -16.68
C GLU A 158 1.43 14.86 -16.59
N PHE A 159 2.31 14.25 -15.79
CA PHE A 159 3.72 14.62 -15.77
C PHE A 159 4.33 14.25 -17.12
N GLY A 160 4.57 15.27 -17.97
CA GLY A 160 5.27 15.08 -19.23
C GLY A 160 6.64 14.42 -19.03
N ALA A 161 7.16 13.75 -20.05
CA ALA A 161 8.42 12.98 -19.97
C ALA A 161 9.63 13.81 -19.46
N GLY A 162 9.62 15.14 -19.62
CA GLY A 162 10.66 16.03 -19.11
C GLY A 162 10.62 16.31 -17.60
N PHE A 163 9.55 15.90 -16.90
CA PHE A 163 9.45 16.02 -15.44
C PHE A 163 10.28 14.95 -14.72
N PHE A 164 10.38 13.77 -15.33
CA PHE A 164 11.15 12.66 -14.78
C PHE A 164 12.61 12.79 -15.20
N SER A 165 13.52 12.87 -14.23
CA SER A 165 14.94 12.72 -14.52
C SER A 165 15.18 11.32 -15.10
N THR A 166 15.60 11.25 -16.37
CA THR A 166 15.96 10.01 -17.07
C THR A 166 17.31 9.46 -16.65
N ASN A 167 17.80 9.78 -15.45
CA ASN A 167 18.97 9.15 -14.86
C ASN A 167 18.63 7.69 -14.50
N LEU A 168 18.52 6.85 -15.53
CA LEU A 168 18.75 5.42 -15.47
C LEU A 168 20.15 5.26 -14.89
N HIS A 169 20.24 5.03 -13.58
CA HIS A 169 21.43 4.44 -13.01
C HIS A 169 21.59 3.08 -13.70
N SER A 170 22.62 2.95 -14.54
CA SER A 170 22.99 1.67 -15.11
C SER A 170 23.34 0.75 -13.95
N GLU A 171 22.53 -0.27 -13.71
CA GLU A 171 22.96 -1.34 -12.82
C GLU A 171 24.17 -2.03 -13.43
N ASN A 172 25.21 -2.13 -12.61
CA ASN A 172 26.49 -2.75 -12.91
C ASN A 172 26.27 -4.16 -13.44
N LYS A 173 26.74 -4.42 -14.67
CA LYS A 173 27.19 -5.76 -15.05
C LYS A 173 28.52 -6.02 -14.32
N GLN A 174 28.51 -6.90 -13.35
CA GLN A 174 29.66 -7.73 -12.99
C GLN A 174 29.27 -9.18 -13.14
#